data_AF-Q9BIC7-F1
#
_entry.id   AF-Q9BIC7-F1
#
_cell.length_a   1.000
_cell.length_b   1.000
_cell.length_c   1.000
_cell.angle_alpha   90.00
_cell.angle_beta   90.00
_cell.angle_gamma   90.00
#
_symmetry.space_group_name_H-M   'P 1'
#
loop_
_entity.id
_entity.type
_entity.pdbx_description
1 polymer ?
#
loop_
_entity_poly.entity_id
_entity_poly.type
_entity_poly.pdbx_seq_one_letter_code
_entity_poly.pdbx_strand_id
1 'polypeptide(L)'
;IKVGCACYFMAVRAAGIQDLPDAKAAKIYKLYFDVLIAGHAGQGLDINGLGYLMPGAVQSGNATPLFDALDAIHTYKTGGAAGTLCAMACVLCDAPPDVSVAMESFGRALGLAFQIVDAALNVSGFEGDLKEEAEDIKGGKVTYPVAVAMGRLDAADRELLWSILSSKTKDAA
;
A
#
# COMPACT_ATOMS: atom_id res chain seq x y z
N ILE A 1 3.03 -13.38 15.32
CA ILE A 1 2.00 -12.58 16.04
C ILE A 1 2.56 -11.92 17.31
N LYS A 2 2.97 -12.67 18.35
CA LYS A 2 3.42 -12.09 19.64
C LYS A 2 4.55 -11.05 19.53
N VAL A 3 5.56 -11.32 18.69
CA VAL A 3 6.69 -10.38 18.46
C VAL A 3 6.23 -9.11 17.75
N GLY A 4 5.36 -9.22 16.73
CA GLY A 4 4.83 -8.06 16.01
C GLY A 4 4.01 -7.13 16.91
N CYS A 5 3.16 -7.69 17.78
CA CYS A 5 2.44 -6.89 18.76
C CYS A 5 3.39 -6.17 19.74
N ALA A 6 4.46 -6.84 20.18
CA ALA A 6 5.46 -6.21 21.03
C ALA A 6 6.15 -5.04 20.31
N CYS A 7 6.47 -5.16 19.02
CA CYS A 7 7.07 -4.08 18.24
C CYS A 7 6.22 -2.80 18.23
N TYR A 8 4.89 -2.89 18.17
CA TYR A 8 4.03 -1.70 18.21
C TYR A 8 4.18 -0.88 19.49
N PHE A 9 4.40 -1.54 20.64
CA PHE A 9 4.55 -0.84 21.92
C PHE A 9 6.01 -0.49 22.21
N MET A 10 6.95 -1.36 21.83
CA MET A 10 8.37 -1.15 22.06
C MET A 10 8.95 -0.06 21.17
N ALA A 11 8.48 0.08 19.92
CA ALA A 11 9.00 1.09 19.00
C ALA A 11 8.90 2.50 19.57
N VAL A 12 7.76 2.84 20.17
CA VAL A 12 7.52 4.17 20.74
C VAL A 12 8.43 4.44 21.93
N ARG A 13 8.66 3.42 22.77
CA ARG A 13 9.54 3.53 23.93
C ARG A 13 11.02 3.57 23.55
N ALA A 14 11.41 2.76 22.57
CA ALA A 14 12.78 2.72 22.04
C ALA A 14 13.14 4.01 21.30
N ALA A 15 12.15 4.68 20.68
CA ALA A 15 12.33 5.97 20.02
C ALA A 15 12.47 7.16 20.98
N GLY A 16 12.36 6.95 22.30
CA GLY A 16 12.52 8.03 23.29
C GLY A 16 11.39 9.06 23.27
N ILE A 17 10.20 8.72 22.75
CA ILE A 17 9.10 9.68 22.62
C ILE A 17 8.62 10.18 23.99
N GLN A 18 8.73 9.34 25.03
CA GLN A 18 8.43 9.73 26.42
C GLN A 18 9.38 10.79 27.00
N ASP A 19 10.54 11.00 26.40
CA ASP A 19 11.57 11.93 26.88
C ASP A 19 11.44 13.31 26.21
N LEU A 20 10.49 13.47 25.28
CA LEU A 20 10.16 14.74 24.63
C LEU A 20 9.25 15.62 25.50
N PRO A 21 9.22 16.95 25.29
CA PRO A 21 8.21 17.80 25.90
C PRO A 21 6.78 17.29 25.62
N ASP A 22 5.91 17.34 26.63
CA ASP A 22 4.55 16.77 26.59
C ASP A 22 3.77 17.13 25.33
N ALA A 23 3.85 18.40 24.89
CA ALA A 23 3.17 18.87 23.71
C ALA A 23 3.67 18.21 22.41
N LYS A 24 4.97 17.93 22.28
CA LYS A 24 5.54 17.20 21.14
C LYS A 24 5.22 15.71 21.23
N ALA A 25 5.41 15.12 22.41
CA ALA A 25 5.10 13.71 22.65
C ALA A 25 3.65 13.40 22.27
N ALA A 26 2.68 14.20 22.77
CA ALA A 26 1.26 14.02 22.47
C ALA A 26 0.95 14.06 20.96
N LYS A 27 1.57 14.98 20.21
CA LYS A 27 1.41 15.06 18.74
C LYS A 27 1.95 13.81 18.05
N ILE A 28 3.14 13.33 18.44
CA ILE A 28 3.74 12.13 17.86
C ILE A 28 2.92 10.89 18.21
N TYR A 29 2.46 10.73 19.45
CA TYR A 29 1.58 9.62 19.84
C TYR A 29 0.31 9.60 19.00
N LYS A 30 -0.33 10.76 18.80
CA LYS A 30 -1.53 10.86 17.97
C LYS A 30 -1.24 10.39 16.54
N LEU A 31 -0.23 10.97 15.90
CA LEU A 31 0.19 10.59 14.55
C LEU A 31 0.50 9.08 14.45
N TYR A 32 1.17 8.53 15.45
CA TYR A 32 1.54 7.11 15.50
C TYR A 32 0.31 6.20 15.55
N PHE A 33 -0.66 6.49 16.42
CA PHE A 33 -1.86 5.66 16.50
C PHE A 33 -2.79 5.86 15.29
N ASP A 34 -2.93 7.09 14.79
CA ASP A 34 -3.73 7.38 13.59
C ASP A 34 -3.21 6.57 12.40
N VAL A 35 -1.88 6.53 12.21
CA VAL A 35 -1.30 5.78 11.09
C VAL A 35 -1.33 4.26 11.29
N LEU A 36 -1.27 3.78 12.53
CA LEU A 36 -1.50 2.36 12.81
C LEU A 36 -2.92 1.95 12.43
N ILE A 37 -3.93 2.74 12.81
CA ILE A 37 -5.34 2.45 12.47
C ILE A 37 -5.52 2.43 10.94
N ALA A 38 -5.05 3.47 10.26
CA ALA A 38 -5.09 3.58 8.81
C ALA A 38 -4.37 2.39 8.14
N GLY A 39 -3.16 2.07 8.58
CA GLY A 39 -2.35 0.97 8.05
C GLY A 39 -3.03 -0.39 8.18
N HIS A 40 -3.68 -0.66 9.32
CA HIS A 40 -4.44 -1.90 9.50
C HIS A 40 -5.69 -1.96 8.61
N ALA A 41 -6.39 -0.84 8.42
CA ALA A 41 -7.52 -0.77 7.49
C ALA A 41 -7.06 -1.03 6.04
N GLY A 42 -5.98 -0.36 5.61
CA GLY A 42 -5.37 -0.59 4.28
C GLY A 42 -4.92 -2.03 4.08
N GLN A 43 -4.27 -2.63 5.08
CA GLN A 43 -3.87 -4.04 5.05
C GLN A 43 -5.07 -4.99 5.03
N GLY A 44 -6.16 -4.65 5.71
CA GLY A 44 -7.40 -5.43 5.67
C GLY A 44 -8.04 -5.42 4.28
N LEU A 45 -8.09 -4.25 3.64
CA LEU A 45 -8.58 -4.10 2.26
C LEU A 45 -7.70 -4.87 1.27
N ASP A 46 -6.38 -4.80 1.43
CA ASP A 46 -5.40 -5.55 0.63
C ASP A 46 -5.60 -7.07 0.73
N ILE A 47 -5.77 -7.59 1.96
CA ILE A 47 -6.02 -9.03 2.21
C ILE A 47 -7.37 -9.47 1.61
N ASN A 48 -8.41 -8.65 1.74
CA ASN A 48 -9.70 -8.92 1.11
C ASN A 48 -9.56 -9.02 -0.42
N GLY A 49 -8.67 -8.20 -0.99
CA GLY A 49 -8.43 -8.13 -2.43
C GLY A 49 -9.60 -7.52 -3.19
N LEU A 50 -9.44 -7.41 -4.51
CA LEU A 50 -10.38 -6.71 -5.41
C LEU A 50 -11.17 -7.67 -6.32
N GLY A 51 -11.20 -8.96 -6.01
CA GLY A 51 -11.90 -9.96 -6.82
C GLY A 51 -13.40 -9.64 -7.02
N TYR A 52 -14.04 -8.95 -6.07
CA TYR A 52 -15.43 -8.53 -6.17
C TYR A 52 -15.69 -7.45 -7.24
N LEU A 53 -14.66 -6.73 -7.67
CA LEU A 53 -14.75 -5.73 -8.75
C LEU A 53 -14.46 -6.33 -10.14
N MET A 54 -13.80 -7.49 -10.18
CA MET A 54 -13.33 -8.10 -11.42
C MET A 54 -14.45 -8.45 -12.42
N PRO A 55 -15.62 -8.98 -12.02
CA PRO A 55 -16.69 -9.27 -12.98
C PRO A 55 -17.12 -8.03 -13.80
N GLY A 56 -17.21 -6.87 -13.15
CA GLY A 56 -17.54 -5.62 -13.84
C GLY A 56 -16.43 -5.15 -14.76
N ALA A 57 -15.17 -5.25 -14.33
CA ALA A 57 -14.02 -4.87 -15.15
C ALA A 57 -13.83 -5.80 -16.37
N VAL A 58 -14.01 -7.11 -16.20
CA VAL A 58 -13.93 -8.11 -17.28
C VAL A 58 -15.01 -7.86 -18.32
N GLN A 59 -16.26 -7.67 -17.88
CA GLN A 59 -17.38 -7.44 -18.79
C GLN A 59 -17.26 -6.12 -19.57
N SER A 60 -16.95 -5.03 -18.87
CA SER A 60 -17.04 -3.67 -19.44
C SER A 60 -15.72 -3.11 -19.97
N GLY A 61 -14.58 -3.64 -19.53
CA GLY A 61 -13.27 -3.01 -19.70
C GLY A 61 -13.08 -1.74 -18.85
N ASN A 62 -14.06 -1.35 -18.02
CA ASN A 62 -13.93 -0.20 -17.14
C ASN A 62 -13.06 -0.55 -15.92
N ALA A 63 -11.81 -0.10 -15.94
CA ALA A 63 -10.85 -0.29 -14.87
C ALA A 63 -10.87 0.80 -13.78
N THR A 64 -11.65 1.88 -13.92
CA THR A 64 -11.69 2.98 -12.94
C THR A 64 -11.95 2.50 -11.51
N PRO A 65 -12.95 1.63 -11.23
CA PRO A 65 -13.17 1.13 -9.88
C PRO A 65 -11.98 0.36 -9.29
N LEU A 66 -11.20 -0.32 -10.14
CA LEU A 66 -9.98 -1.01 -9.72
C LEU A 66 -8.90 0.00 -9.31
N PHE A 67 -8.69 1.06 -10.11
CA PHE A 67 -7.74 2.11 -9.77
C PHE A 67 -8.12 2.85 -8.49
N ASP A 68 -9.39 3.21 -8.32
CA ASP A 68 -9.86 3.90 -7.12
C ASP A 68 -9.65 3.03 -5.87
N ALA A 69 -9.94 1.73 -5.96
CA ALA A 69 -9.73 0.80 -4.86
C ALA A 69 -8.24 0.58 -4.55
N LEU A 70 -7.39 0.45 -5.58
CA LEU A 70 -5.94 0.33 -5.43
C LEU A 70 -5.32 1.58 -4.80
N ASP A 71 -5.74 2.77 -5.24
CA ASP A 71 -5.28 4.04 -4.67
C ASP A 71 -5.68 4.17 -3.21
N ALA A 72 -6.92 3.80 -2.86
CA ALA A 72 -7.36 3.76 -1.47
C ALA A 72 -6.53 2.78 -0.63
N ILE A 73 -6.36 1.53 -1.08
CA ILE A 73 -5.56 0.52 -0.37
C ILE A 73 -4.14 1.05 -0.12
N HIS A 74 -3.45 1.51 -1.17
CA HIS A 74 -2.06 1.94 -1.06
C HIS A 74 -1.92 3.24 -0.26
N THR A 75 -2.90 4.14 -0.33
CA THR A 75 -2.94 5.36 0.48
C THR A 75 -3.01 4.99 1.97
N TYR A 76 -3.90 4.08 2.36
CA TYR A 76 -4.03 3.71 3.77
C TYR A 76 -2.87 2.82 4.27
N LYS A 77 -2.41 1.89 3.45
CA LYS A 77 -1.39 0.89 3.82
C LYS A 77 0.04 1.45 3.81
N THR A 78 0.39 2.28 2.84
CA THR A 78 1.80 2.67 2.60
C THR A 78 2.00 4.18 2.49
N GLY A 79 1.17 4.86 1.70
CA GLY A 79 1.26 6.32 1.54
C GLY A 79 1.09 7.06 2.88
N GLY A 80 0.06 6.71 3.65
CA GLY A 80 -0.22 7.30 4.96
C GLY A 80 0.92 7.09 5.96
N ALA A 81 1.54 5.91 5.95
CA ALA A 81 2.74 5.59 6.74
C ALA A 81 3.90 6.53 6.40
N ALA A 82 4.26 6.64 5.13
CA ALA A 82 5.35 7.50 4.68
C ALA A 82 5.07 8.99 4.96
N GLY A 83 3.85 9.47 4.67
CA GLY A 83 3.45 10.85 4.97
C GLY A 83 3.50 11.16 6.47
N THR A 84 3.01 10.25 7.30
CA THR A 84 3.01 10.43 8.76
C THR A 84 4.44 10.47 9.32
N LEU A 85 5.36 9.66 8.81
CA LEU A 85 6.77 9.73 9.22
C LEU A 85 7.38 11.11 8.89
N CYS A 86 7.07 11.67 7.72
CA CYS A 86 7.47 13.03 7.38
C CYS A 86 6.84 14.08 8.31
N ALA A 87 5.56 13.93 8.67
CA ALA A 87 4.88 14.81 9.63
C ALA A 87 5.50 14.71 11.04
N MET A 88 5.85 13.51 11.51
CA MET A 88 6.54 13.31 12.79
C MET A 88 7.90 14.00 12.81
N ALA A 89 8.67 13.92 11.71
CA ALA A 89 9.94 14.64 11.59
C ALA A 89 9.74 16.16 11.69
N CYS A 90 8.67 16.69 11.08
CA CYS A 90 8.32 18.11 11.19
C CYS A 90 7.99 18.52 12.63
N VAL A 91 7.27 17.69 13.38
CA VAL A 91 6.98 17.93 14.82
C VAL A 91 8.27 17.96 15.64
N LEU A 92 9.21 17.05 15.37
CA LEU A 92 10.50 17.00 16.08
C LEU A 92 11.32 18.27 15.83
N CYS A 93 11.33 18.77 14.60
CA CYS A 93 12.09 19.94 14.16
C CYS A 93 11.40 21.29 14.39
N ASP A 94 10.23 21.34 15.04
CA ASP A 94 9.42 22.57 15.19
C ASP A 94 9.14 23.27 13.86
N ALA A 95 8.91 22.48 12.80
CA ALA A 95 8.69 23.02 11.47
C ALA A 95 7.37 23.81 11.40
N PRO A 96 7.32 24.89 10.59
CA PRO A 96 6.09 25.62 10.32
C PRO A 96 4.96 24.73 9.75
N PRO A 97 3.67 25.07 9.97
CA PRO A 97 2.55 24.24 9.53
C PRO A 97 2.50 23.97 8.02
N ASP A 98 2.83 24.95 7.20
CA ASP A 98 2.90 24.84 5.74
C ASP A 98 3.97 23.85 5.29
N VAL A 99 5.15 23.87 5.92
CA VAL A 99 6.22 22.89 5.69
C VAL A 99 5.76 21.49 6.10
N SER A 100 5.08 21.35 7.24
CA SER A 100 4.57 20.06 7.69
C SER A 100 3.57 19.45 6.70
N VAL A 101 2.63 20.25 6.18
CA VAL A 101 1.63 19.79 5.19
C VAL A 101 2.30 19.39 3.87
N ALA A 102 3.29 20.16 3.43
CA ALA A 102 4.05 19.85 2.22
C ALA A 102 4.85 18.55 2.37
N MET A 103 5.52 18.35 3.51
CA MET A 103 6.30 17.15 3.80
C MET A 103 5.44 15.90 3.94
N GLU A 104 4.28 16.00 4.59
CA GLU A 104 3.31 14.90 4.67
C GLU A 104 2.81 14.51 3.27
N SER A 105 2.44 15.51 2.46
CA SER A 105 1.98 15.28 1.09
C SER A 105 3.05 14.64 0.21
N PHE A 106 4.30 15.08 0.34
CA PHE A 106 5.46 14.50 -0.31
C PHE A 106 5.66 13.03 0.09
N GLY A 107 5.69 12.74 1.40
CA GLY A 107 5.85 11.38 1.91
C GLY A 107 4.74 10.44 1.42
N ARG A 108 3.49 10.92 1.40
CA ARG A 108 2.36 10.14 0.88
C ARG A 108 2.51 9.83 -0.60
N ALA A 109 2.85 10.82 -1.43
CA ALA A 109 3.06 10.62 -2.85
C ALA A 109 4.22 9.66 -3.13
N LEU A 110 5.31 9.76 -2.37
CA LEU A 110 6.46 8.86 -2.48
C LEU A 110 6.07 7.41 -2.14
N GLY A 111 5.32 7.20 -1.05
CA GLY A 111 4.84 5.87 -0.66
C GLY A 111 3.91 5.24 -1.69
N LEU A 112 3.03 6.03 -2.30
CA LEU A 112 2.16 5.58 -3.40
C LEU A 112 2.97 5.19 -4.64
N ALA A 113 3.90 6.05 -5.06
CA ALA A 113 4.77 5.78 -6.20
C ALA A 113 5.58 4.49 -5.99
N PHE A 114 6.11 4.28 -4.78
CA PHE A 114 6.83 3.05 -4.43
C PHE A 114 5.97 1.80 -4.64
N GLN A 115 4.71 1.79 -4.21
CA GLN A 115 3.81 0.65 -4.41
C GLN A 115 3.47 0.40 -5.89
N ILE A 116 3.32 1.46 -6.69
CA ILE A 116 3.07 1.32 -8.14
C ILE A 116 4.29 0.70 -8.83
N VAL A 117 5.49 1.16 -8.50
CA VAL A 117 6.75 0.61 -9.04
C VAL A 117 6.94 -0.84 -8.61
N ASP A 118 6.71 -1.15 -7.33
CA ASP A 118 6.83 -2.51 -6.78
C ASP A 118 5.88 -3.49 -7.48
N ALA A 119 4.63 -3.09 -7.74
CA ALA A 119 3.67 -3.90 -8.48
C ALA A 119 4.06 -4.09 -9.96
N ALA A 120 4.62 -3.05 -10.61
CA ALA A 120 5.07 -3.14 -11.99
C ALA A 120 6.27 -4.10 -12.13
N LEU A 121 7.25 -3.99 -11.23
CA LEU A 121 8.42 -4.85 -11.20
C LEU A 121 8.07 -6.30 -10.83
N ASN A 122 7.00 -6.54 -10.07
CA ASN A 122 6.56 -7.90 -9.75
C ASN A 122 6.22 -8.73 -11.00
N VAL A 123 5.78 -8.09 -12.09
CA VAL A 123 5.46 -8.79 -13.34
C VAL A 123 6.71 -9.40 -13.97
N SER A 124 7.86 -8.72 -13.92
CA SER A 124 9.13 -9.16 -14.54
C SER A 124 10.13 -9.81 -13.57
N GLY A 125 9.84 -9.77 -12.26
CA GLY A 125 10.81 -10.15 -11.22
C GLY A 125 11.84 -9.05 -10.92
N PHE A 126 12.56 -9.21 -9.81
CA PHE A 126 13.70 -8.35 -9.43
C PHE A 126 15.02 -9.00 -9.82
N GLU A 127 16.01 -8.19 -10.25
CA GLU A 127 17.39 -8.67 -10.35
C GLU A 127 17.91 -9.08 -8.96
N GLY A 128 18.43 -10.31 -8.83
CA GLY A 128 19.06 -10.81 -7.60
C GLY A 128 18.17 -11.63 -6.66
N ASP A 129 17.12 -12.31 -7.17
CA ASP A 129 16.24 -13.22 -6.42
C ASP A 129 15.50 -12.59 -5.22
N LEU A 130 15.39 -11.25 -5.18
CA LEU A 130 14.69 -10.55 -4.09
C LEU A 130 13.16 -10.76 -4.11
N LYS A 131 12.61 -11.13 -5.27
CA LYS A 131 11.17 -11.37 -5.46
C LYS A 131 10.97 -12.36 -6.60
N GLU A 132 10.06 -13.33 -6.40
CA GLU A 132 9.68 -14.27 -7.44
C GLU A 132 8.93 -13.56 -8.57
N GLU A 133 9.24 -13.94 -9.81
CA GLU A 133 8.53 -13.44 -10.98
C GLU A 133 7.04 -13.81 -10.93
N ALA A 134 6.20 -12.81 -11.20
CA ALA A 134 4.75 -12.91 -11.26
C ALA A 134 4.08 -13.48 -9.99
N GLU A 135 4.71 -13.30 -8.82
CA GLU A 135 4.17 -13.76 -7.53
C GLU A 135 2.74 -13.24 -7.28
N ASP A 136 2.46 -11.97 -7.59
CA ASP A 136 1.13 -11.40 -7.37
C ASP A 136 0.08 -12.05 -8.30
N ILE A 137 0.45 -12.37 -9.54
CA ILE A 137 -0.44 -13.05 -10.49
C ILE A 137 -0.69 -14.50 -10.02
N LYS A 138 0.36 -15.23 -9.64
CA LYS A 138 0.27 -16.58 -9.05
C LYS A 138 -0.55 -16.60 -7.77
N GLY A 139 -0.47 -15.52 -6.98
CA GLY A 139 -1.28 -15.31 -5.78
C GLY A 139 -2.73 -14.91 -6.05
N GLY A 140 -3.10 -14.63 -7.31
CA GLY A 140 -4.42 -14.16 -7.71
C GLY A 140 -4.73 -12.74 -7.25
N LYS A 141 -3.70 -11.91 -7.02
CA LYS A 141 -3.87 -10.52 -6.62
C LYS A 141 -4.17 -9.64 -7.82
N VAL A 142 -5.12 -8.73 -7.62
CA VAL A 142 -5.43 -7.66 -8.59
C VAL A 142 -4.57 -6.45 -8.22
N THR A 143 -3.58 -6.15 -9.06
CA THR A 143 -2.63 -5.03 -8.87
C THR A 143 -2.74 -4.01 -10.00
N TYR A 144 -1.95 -2.93 -9.96
CA TYR A 144 -1.96 -1.88 -11.01
C TYR A 144 -1.76 -2.44 -12.43
N PRO A 145 -0.80 -3.34 -12.70
CA PRO A 145 -0.69 -3.99 -14.02
C PRO A 145 -1.97 -4.69 -14.48
N VAL A 146 -2.67 -5.39 -13.58
CA VAL A 146 -3.94 -6.06 -13.89
C VAL A 146 -5.02 -5.03 -14.22
N ALA A 147 -5.15 -3.95 -13.44
CA ALA A 147 -6.11 -2.88 -13.72
C ALA A 147 -5.83 -2.22 -15.09
N VAL A 148 -4.56 -1.94 -15.41
CA VAL A 148 -4.16 -1.43 -16.73
C VAL A 148 -4.52 -2.42 -17.84
N ALA A 149 -4.27 -3.72 -17.65
CA ALA A 149 -4.60 -4.76 -18.62
C ALA A 149 -6.12 -4.83 -18.86
N MET A 150 -6.93 -4.80 -17.81
CA MET A 150 -8.40 -4.80 -17.91
C MET A 150 -8.93 -3.61 -18.73
N GLY A 151 -8.27 -2.46 -18.68
CA GLY A 151 -8.64 -1.29 -19.49
C GLY A 151 -8.16 -1.32 -20.95
N ARG A 152 -7.29 -2.27 -21.33
CA ARG A 152 -6.62 -2.29 -22.64
C ARG A 152 -6.90 -3.54 -23.48
N LEU A 153 -7.09 -4.68 -22.82
CA LEU A 153 -7.32 -5.97 -23.45
C LEU A 153 -8.73 -6.03 -24.04
N ASP A 154 -8.91 -6.88 -25.05
CA ASP A 154 -10.24 -7.22 -25.56
C ASP A 154 -11.01 -8.13 -24.57
N ALA A 155 -12.27 -8.44 -24.88
CA ALA A 155 -13.10 -9.24 -23.98
C ALA A 155 -12.55 -10.65 -23.75
N ALA A 156 -11.98 -11.30 -24.77
CA ALA A 156 -11.49 -12.66 -24.64
C ALA A 156 -10.22 -12.71 -23.77
N ASP A 157 -9.32 -11.76 -23.97
CA ASP A 157 -8.09 -11.66 -23.18
C ASP A 157 -8.36 -11.23 -21.73
N ARG A 158 -9.38 -10.41 -21.47
CA ARG A 158 -9.81 -10.08 -20.09
C ARG A 158 -10.33 -11.31 -19.35
N GLU A 159 -11.17 -12.12 -19.99
CA GLU A 159 -11.66 -13.38 -19.43
C GLU A 159 -10.52 -14.36 -19.16
N LEU A 160 -9.56 -14.47 -20.08
CA LEU A 160 -8.37 -15.30 -19.91
C LEU A 160 -7.53 -14.85 -18.71
N LEU A 161 -7.21 -13.56 -18.63
CA LEU A 161 -6.43 -13.02 -17.50
C LEU A 161 -7.15 -13.24 -16.16
N TRP A 162 -8.47 -13.08 -16.13
CA TRP A 162 -9.24 -13.34 -14.92
C TRP A 162 -9.26 -14.83 -14.52
N SER A 163 -9.38 -15.73 -15.50
CA SER A 163 -9.25 -17.17 -15.28
C SER A 163 -7.88 -17.54 -14.68
N ILE A 164 -6.80 -16.96 -15.20
CA ILE A 164 -5.44 -17.18 -14.68
C ILE A 164 -5.34 -16.72 -13.22
N LEU A 165 -5.75 -15.49 -12.92
CA LEU A 165 -5.74 -14.95 -11.55
C LEU A 165 -6.59 -15.79 -10.58
N SER A 166 -7.75 -16.26 -11.03
CA SER A 166 -8.66 -17.06 -10.22
C SER A 166 -8.12 -18.47 -9.91
N SER A 167 -7.28 -19.01 -10.79
CA SER A 167 -6.73 -20.35 -10.65
C SER A 167 -5.64 -20.48 -9.57
N LYS A 168 -5.00 -19.36 -9.19
CA LYS A 168 -3.91 -19.31 -8.20
C LYS A 168 -2.84 -20.39 -8.42
N THR A 169 -2.36 -20.51 -9.66
CA THR A 169 -1.40 -21.55 -10.02
C THR A 169 -0.08 -21.41 -9.26
N LYS A 170 0.57 -22.55 -9.00
CA LYS A 170 1.94 -22.61 -8.48
C LYS A 170 2.97 -22.91 -9.58
N ASP A 171 2.51 -23.02 -10.83
CA ASP A 171 3.36 -23.42 -11.94
C ASP A 171 4.34 -22.29 -12.29
N ALA A 172 5.58 -22.67 -12.60
CA ALA A 172 6.55 -21.74 -13.16
C ALA A 172 6.13 -21.41 -14.61
N ALA A 173 6.27 -20.14 -14.99
CA ALA A 173 6.01 -19.66 -16.34
C ALA A 173 6.91 -20.34 -17.38
#